data_AF-A0AAD7I930-F1
#
_entry.id   AF-A0AAD7I930-F1
#
_cell.length_a   1.000
_cell.length_b   1.000
_cell.length_c   1.000
_cell.angle_alpha   90.00
_cell.angle_beta   90.00
_cell.angle_gamma   90.00
#
_symmetry.space_group_name_H-M   'P 1'
#
loop_
_entity.id
_entity.type
_entity.pdbx_description
1 polymer ?
#
loop_
_entity_poly.entity_id
_entity_poly.type
_entity_poly.pdbx_seq_one_letter_code
_entity_poly.pdbx_strand_id
1 'polypeptide(L)'
;KKTARGRKVPSKRILTGCQCRLTVKTYPGMEEVLGRYTHEHSHPTGDANAHFIRIPVEIRVRIAELLCMGVDCARVLQEVRGNVHTEDNLEEIRSRPSSRNEFITAVDIHIEAEMIRLNAQDSQSTKEWVENLRKRGELLGFKGSNDTTRADSSLAPDTFALCVQTKYQRECWTKWGGKFSGLDATHNTT
;
A
#
# COMPACT_ATOMS: atom_id res chain seq x y z
N LYS A 1 -1.08 -10.83 -45.96
CA LYS A 1 -0.69 -9.54 -45.36
C LYS A 1 -0.37 -9.76 -43.89
N LYS A 2 0.90 -9.75 -43.47
CA LYS A 2 1.29 -9.83 -42.06
C LYS A 2 0.92 -8.50 -41.40
N THR A 3 -0.06 -8.51 -40.50
CA THR A 3 -0.35 -7.36 -39.63
C THR A 3 0.89 -7.09 -38.78
N ALA A 4 1.43 -5.88 -38.86
CA ALA A 4 2.54 -5.44 -38.02
C ALA A 4 2.16 -5.68 -36.56
N ARG A 5 2.82 -6.64 -35.89
CA ARG A 5 2.58 -6.90 -34.47
C ARG A 5 2.92 -5.63 -33.70
N GLY A 6 1.91 -5.11 -33.02
CA GLY A 6 1.96 -3.89 -32.23
C GLY A 6 3.10 -3.92 -31.21
N ARG A 7 3.67 -2.73 -31.06
CA ARG A 7 4.82 -2.31 -30.24
C ARG A 7 5.06 -3.10 -28.96
N LYS A 8 6.31 -3.55 -28.79
CA LYS A 8 6.89 -3.98 -27.52
C LYS A 8 6.70 -2.85 -26.50
N VAL A 9 6.05 -3.13 -25.36
CA VAL A 9 5.94 -2.17 -24.26
C VAL A 9 7.37 -1.71 -23.90
N PRO A 10 7.66 -0.41 -23.88
CA PRO A 10 8.99 0.07 -23.52
C PRO A 10 9.33 -0.39 -22.10
N SER A 11 10.61 -0.67 -21.84
CA SER A 11 11.02 -1.03 -20.47
C SER A 11 10.99 0.21 -19.58
N LYS A 12 10.32 0.14 -18.42
CA LYS A 12 10.33 1.18 -17.37
C LYS A 12 11.66 1.24 -16.60
N ARG A 13 12.79 1.12 -17.30
CA ARG A 13 14.09 1.24 -16.64
C ARG A 13 14.44 2.72 -16.52
N ILE A 14 14.27 3.28 -15.33
CA ILE A 14 14.71 4.63 -15.01
C ILE A 14 16.21 4.54 -14.77
N LEU A 15 17.02 5.04 -15.70
CA LEU A 15 18.49 4.90 -15.66
C LEU A 15 19.11 5.45 -14.38
N THR A 16 18.51 6.50 -13.81
CA THR A 16 18.95 7.17 -12.58
C THR A 16 18.24 6.67 -11.32
N GLY A 17 17.28 5.74 -11.44
CA GLY A 17 16.40 5.34 -10.35
C GLY A 17 15.35 6.41 -9.99
N CYS A 18 14.38 6.03 -9.14
CA CYS A 18 13.43 6.98 -8.56
C CYS A 18 14.10 7.73 -7.40
N GLN A 19 13.87 9.04 -7.31
CA GLN A 19 14.40 9.87 -6.22
C GLN A 19 13.50 9.87 -4.98
N CYS A 20 12.26 9.39 -5.12
CA CYS A 20 11.31 9.29 -4.03
C CYS A 20 11.84 8.31 -2.98
N ARG A 21 11.86 8.75 -1.72
CA ARG A 21 12.34 7.96 -0.59
C ARG A 21 11.71 8.43 0.71
N LEU A 22 11.51 7.49 1.62
CA LEU A 22 11.27 7.79 3.03
C LEU A 22 12.48 7.34 3.85
N THR A 23 12.99 8.25 4.66
CA THR A 23 13.98 7.95 5.67
C THR A 23 13.31 8.04 7.03
N VAL A 24 13.35 6.96 7.80
CA VAL A 24 12.85 6.99 9.17
C VAL A 24 13.97 6.75 10.16
N LYS A 25 14.00 7.53 11.24
CA LYS A 25 14.97 7.45 12.32
C LYS A 25 14.27 7.26 13.65
N THR A 26 14.82 6.37 14.46
CA THR A 26 14.41 6.13 15.84
C THR A 26 15.64 6.24 16.73
N TYR A 27 15.52 6.90 17.88
CA TYR A 27 16.62 7.09 18.82
C TYR A 27 16.38 6.32 20.12
N PRO A 28 17.39 5.67 20.71
CA PRO A 28 17.24 5.03 22.02
C PRO A 28 16.76 6.02 23.08
N GLY A 29 15.73 5.66 23.84
CA GLY A 29 15.17 6.51 24.89
C GLY A 29 14.21 7.60 24.41
N MET A 30 13.94 7.69 23.10
CA MET A 30 12.86 8.53 22.56
C MET A 30 11.74 7.62 22.04
N GLU A 31 10.50 7.90 22.47
CA GLU A 31 9.29 7.25 21.93
C GLU A 31 8.92 7.81 20.54
N GLU A 32 9.53 8.93 20.15
CA GLU A 32 9.23 9.62 18.90
C GLU A 32 10.00 9.02 17.71
N VAL A 33 9.27 8.86 16.61
CA VAL A 33 9.78 8.39 15.32
C VAL A 33 9.93 9.59 14.39
N LEU A 34 11.14 9.85 13.89
CA LEU A 34 11.38 10.94 12.96
C LEU A 34 11.37 10.43 11.52
N GLY A 35 10.36 10.83 10.75
CA GLY A 35 10.26 10.55 9.32
C GLY A 35 10.69 11.75 8.47
N ARG A 36 11.45 11.51 7.40
CA ARG A 36 11.71 12.46 6.32
C ARG A 36 11.29 11.84 4.99
N TYR A 37 10.24 12.39 4.39
CA TYR A 37 9.76 12.00 3.08
C TYR A 37 10.31 12.94 2.00
N THR A 38 10.72 12.36 0.87
CA THR A 38 11.15 13.04 -0.36
C THR A 38 10.19 12.58 -1.45
N HIS A 39 9.34 13.47 -1.92
CA HIS A 39 8.21 13.18 -2.82
C HIS A 39 8.57 13.33 -4.30
N GLU A 40 9.78 13.78 -4.59
CA GLU A 40 10.24 14.07 -5.95
C GLU A 40 10.43 12.76 -6.73
N HIS A 41 9.72 12.62 -7.85
CA HIS A 41 9.85 11.49 -8.76
C HIS A 41 10.60 11.91 -10.03
N SER A 42 11.53 11.07 -10.48
CA SER A 42 12.24 11.23 -11.76
C SER A 42 11.45 10.68 -12.96
N HIS A 43 10.18 10.31 -12.74
CA HIS A 43 9.30 9.70 -13.72
C HIS A 43 7.83 10.05 -13.44
N PRO A 44 6.94 9.94 -14.45
CA PRO A 44 5.51 10.06 -14.23
C PRO A 44 4.98 9.00 -13.25
N THR A 45 4.04 9.41 -12.40
CA THR A 45 3.27 8.56 -11.47
C THR A 45 1.82 8.41 -11.95
N GLY A 46 0.99 7.65 -11.23
CA GLY A 46 -0.44 7.46 -11.55
C GLY A 46 -0.71 6.65 -12.83
N ASP A 47 -1.71 7.05 -13.62
CA ASP A 47 -2.13 6.36 -14.86
C ASP A 47 -0.99 6.16 -15.87
N ALA A 48 -0.08 7.14 -15.94
CA ALA A 48 1.11 7.05 -16.78
C ALA A 48 2.06 5.93 -16.34
N ASN A 49 1.91 5.41 -15.13
CA ASN A 49 2.66 4.27 -14.63
C ASN A 49 1.89 2.94 -14.68
N ALA A 50 0.56 2.97 -14.78
CA ALA A 50 -0.29 1.78 -14.65
C ALA A 50 0.06 0.65 -15.63
N HIS A 51 0.48 1.01 -16.85
CA HIS A 51 0.86 0.04 -17.88
C HIS A 51 2.17 -0.71 -17.61
N PHE A 52 2.94 -0.30 -16.60
CA PHE A 52 4.15 -0.98 -16.16
C PHE A 52 3.94 -1.86 -14.92
N ILE A 53 2.76 -1.81 -14.32
CA ILE A 53 2.37 -2.68 -13.21
C ILE A 53 2.29 -4.10 -13.75
N ARG A 54 3.01 -5.02 -13.11
CA ARG A 54 2.97 -6.43 -13.48
C ARG A 54 1.77 -7.10 -12.82
N ILE A 55 0.79 -7.47 -13.63
CA ILE A 55 -0.29 -8.35 -13.19
C ILE A 55 0.29 -9.77 -13.00
N PRO A 56 0.07 -10.43 -11.84
CA PRO A 56 0.52 -11.81 -11.61
C PRO A 56 0.04 -12.76 -12.69
N VAL A 57 0.79 -13.84 -12.91
CA VAL A 57 0.50 -14.79 -13.99
C VAL A 57 -0.88 -15.41 -13.78
N GLU A 58 -1.19 -15.76 -12.55
CA GLU A 58 -2.41 -16.42 -12.10
C GLU A 58 -3.64 -15.54 -12.40
N ILE A 59 -3.54 -14.24 -12.08
CA ILE A 59 -4.60 -13.26 -12.36
C ILE A 59 -4.78 -13.07 -13.86
N ARG A 60 -3.70 -13.07 -14.65
CA ARG A 60 -3.82 -13.00 -16.12
C ARG A 60 -4.49 -14.23 -16.72
N VAL A 61 -4.19 -15.42 -16.19
CA VAL A 61 -4.86 -16.67 -16.59
C VAL A 61 -6.34 -16.58 -16.28
N ARG A 62 -6.69 -16.12 -15.07
CA ARG A 62 -8.09 -15.95 -14.66
C ARG A 62 -8.84 -14.96 -15.55
N ILE A 63 -8.23 -13.80 -15.86
CA ILE A 63 -8.78 -12.82 -16.80
C ILE A 63 -9.06 -13.48 -18.16
N ALA A 64 -8.09 -14.26 -18.68
CA ALA A 64 -8.24 -14.92 -19.96
C ALA A 64 -9.38 -15.95 -19.95
N GLU A 65 -9.52 -16.74 -18.89
CA GLU A 65 -10.62 -17.71 -18.73
C GLU A 65 -11.98 -17.01 -18.78
N LEU A 66 -12.17 -15.94 -18.01
CA LEU A 66 -13.43 -15.21 -17.95
C LEU A 66 -13.79 -14.58 -19.30
N LEU A 67 -12.79 -14.01 -19.99
CA LEU A 67 -12.99 -13.48 -21.33
C LEU A 67 -13.34 -14.59 -22.34
N CYS A 68 -12.72 -15.77 -22.23
CA CYS A 68 -13.06 -16.93 -23.05
C CYS A 68 -14.49 -17.44 -22.80
N MET A 69 -14.99 -17.30 -21.58
CA MET A 69 -16.39 -17.61 -21.22
C MET A 69 -17.39 -16.53 -21.67
N GLY A 70 -16.93 -15.44 -22.30
CA GLY A 70 -17.78 -14.35 -22.78
C GLY A 70 -18.24 -13.40 -21.66
N VAL A 71 -17.57 -13.41 -20.50
CA VAL A 71 -17.83 -12.44 -19.43
C VAL A 71 -17.40 -11.05 -19.90
N ASP A 72 -18.26 -10.05 -19.69
CA ASP A 72 -17.98 -8.69 -20.09
C ASP A 72 -16.80 -8.10 -19.29
N CYS A 73 -16.02 -7.23 -19.93
CA CYS A 73 -14.81 -6.67 -19.32
C CYS A 73 -15.10 -5.92 -17.99
N ALA A 74 -16.27 -5.30 -17.84
CA ALA A 74 -16.60 -4.58 -16.60
C ALA A 74 -16.80 -5.56 -15.45
N ARG A 75 -17.44 -6.69 -15.69
CA ARG A 75 -17.60 -7.78 -14.74
C ARG A 75 -16.31 -8.55 -14.48
N VAL A 76 -15.45 -8.74 -15.50
CA VAL A 76 -14.08 -9.26 -15.30
C VAL A 76 -13.30 -8.32 -14.38
N LEU A 77 -13.36 -7.01 -14.62
CA LEU A 77 -12.71 -6.04 -13.73
C LEU A 77 -13.31 -6.10 -12.32
N GLN A 78 -14.63 -6.24 -12.19
CA GLN A 78 -15.28 -6.39 -10.89
C GLN A 78 -14.86 -7.67 -10.17
N GLU A 79 -14.62 -8.78 -10.89
CA GLU A 79 -14.19 -10.06 -10.32
C GLU A 79 -12.69 -10.09 -10.00
N VAL A 80 -11.84 -9.48 -10.84
CA VAL A 80 -10.39 -9.37 -10.62
C VAL A 80 -10.07 -8.38 -9.51
N ARG A 81 -10.82 -7.28 -9.45
CA ARG A 81 -10.86 -6.41 -8.26
C ARG A 81 -11.62 -7.07 -7.10
N GLY A 82 -12.26 -8.22 -7.35
CA GLY A 82 -13.39 -8.73 -6.59
C GLY A 82 -13.07 -9.00 -5.15
N ASN A 83 -13.98 -8.56 -4.28
CA ASN A 83 -14.18 -9.06 -2.93
C ASN A 83 -12.92 -9.23 -2.08
N VAL A 84 -11.83 -8.48 -2.36
CA VAL A 84 -10.69 -8.42 -1.45
C VAL A 84 -11.11 -7.79 -0.12
N HIS A 85 -12.28 -7.13 -0.10
CA HIS A 85 -12.87 -6.46 1.05
C HIS A 85 -14.00 -7.25 1.75
N THR A 86 -14.33 -8.49 1.35
CA THR A 86 -15.27 -9.33 2.12
C THR A 86 -14.50 -10.15 3.16
N GLU A 87 -14.97 -10.17 4.41
CA GLU A 87 -14.28 -10.85 5.53
C GLU A 87 -13.89 -12.31 5.22
N ASP A 88 -14.74 -13.04 4.49
CA ASP A 88 -14.50 -14.45 4.13
C ASP A 88 -13.23 -14.65 3.28
N ASN A 89 -12.94 -13.74 2.34
CA ASN A 89 -11.74 -13.80 1.49
C ASN A 89 -10.48 -13.37 2.26
N LEU A 90 -10.61 -12.45 3.22
CA LEU A 90 -9.49 -12.03 4.07
C LEU A 90 -9.06 -13.16 5.00
N GLU A 91 -10.00 -13.94 5.53
CA GLU A 91 -9.71 -15.15 6.32
C GLU A 91 -9.09 -16.25 5.47
N GLU A 92 -9.53 -16.45 4.22
CA GLU A 92 -8.90 -17.42 3.31
C GLU A 92 -7.43 -17.04 3.00
N ILE A 93 -7.16 -15.75 2.75
CA ILE A 93 -5.79 -15.24 2.54
C ILE A 93 -4.94 -15.39 3.81
N ARG A 94 -5.52 -15.15 5.01
CA ARG A 94 -4.84 -15.35 6.31
C ARG A 94 -4.55 -16.83 6.62
N SER A 95 -5.40 -17.73 6.15
CA SER A 95 -5.32 -19.16 6.44
C SER A 95 -4.29 -19.91 5.57
N ARG A 96 -3.91 -19.36 4.42
CA ARG A 96 -2.89 -19.95 3.55
C ARG A 96 -1.47 -19.54 3.99
N PRO A 97 -0.51 -20.48 4.03
CA PRO A 97 0.89 -20.14 4.24
C PRO A 97 1.44 -19.51 2.95
N SER A 98 1.19 -18.21 2.77
CA SER A 98 1.74 -17.44 1.67
C SER A 98 3.26 -17.29 1.84
N SER A 99 4.01 -17.56 0.77
CA SER A 99 5.42 -17.15 0.73
C SER A 99 5.50 -15.62 0.86
N ARG A 100 6.59 -15.10 1.44
CA ARG A 100 6.80 -13.64 1.63
C ARG A 100 6.53 -12.83 0.35
N ASN A 101 6.85 -13.38 -0.81
CA ASN A 101 6.66 -12.70 -2.09
C ASN A 101 5.18 -12.65 -2.51
N GLU A 102 4.38 -13.68 -2.21
CA GLU A 102 2.94 -13.68 -2.48
C GLU A 102 2.20 -12.72 -1.55
N PHE A 103 2.63 -12.62 -0.29
CA PHE A 103 2.08 -11.65 0.65
C PHE A 103 2.36 -10.20 0.24
N ILE A 104 3.60 -9.88 -0.13
CA ILE A 104 3.98 -8.53 -0.60
C ILE A 104 3.24 -8.20 -1.91
N THR A 105 3.14 -9.15 -2.85
CA THR A 105 2.43 -8.95 -4.12
C THR A 105 0.92 -8.76 -3.91
N ALA A 106 0.31 -9.49 -2.97
CA ALA A 106 -1.11 -9.31 -2.65
C ALA A 106 -1.41 -7.95 -2.01
N VAL A 107 -0.51 -7.47 -1.13
CA VAL A 107 -0.61 -6.13 -0.51
C VAL A 107 -0.39 -5.02 -1.55
N ASP A 108 0.59 -5.16 -2.44
CA ASP A 108 0.85 -4.16 -3.50
C ASP A 108 -0.31 -4.07 -4.52
N ILE A 109 -0.93 -5.19 -4.88
CA ILE A 109 -2.13 -5.22 -5.74
C ILE A 109 -3.34 -4.60 -5.04
N HIS A 110 -3.46 -4.78 -3.73
CA HIS A 110 -4.51 -4.18 -2.91
C HIS A 110 -4.44 -2.64 -2.94
N ILE A 111 -3.23 -2.10 -3.04
CA ILE A 111 -2.97 -0.65 -3.03
C ILE A 111 -3.17 -0.02 -4.42
N GLU A 112 -2.84 -0.71 -5.51
CA GLU A 112 -2.88 -0.13 -6.88
C GLU A 112 -4.22 -0.29 -7.63
N ALA A 113 -5.15 -1.13 -7.17
CA ALA A 113 -6.41 -1.41 -7.88
C ALA A 113 -7.56 -0.44 -7.56
N GLU A 114 -7.44 0.36 -6.50
CA GLU A 114 -8.34 1.49 -6.26
C GLU A 114 -7.88 2.69 -7.11
N MET A 115 -8.65 3.04 -8.14
CA MET A 115 -8.75 4.46 -8.45
C MET A 115 -9.29 5.12 -7.18
N ILE A 116 -8.42 5.77 -6.41
CA ILE A 116 -8.77 6.39 -5.14
C ILE A 116 -9.68 7.57 -5.44
N ARG A 117 -10.98 7.29 -5.55
CA ARG A 117 -11.99 8.31 -5.28
C ARG A 117 -12.07 8.38 -3.77
N LEU A 118 -11.26 9.27 -3.19
CA LEU A 118 -11.38 9.62 -1.78
C LEU A 118 -12.83 10.01 -1.54
N ASN A 119 -13.56 9.21 -0.77
CA ASN A 119 -14.89 9.59 -0.33
C ASN A 119 -14.72 10.83 0.54
N ALA A 120 -15.60 11.82 0.40
CA ALA A 120 -15.57 13.01 1.25
C ALA A 120 -15.61 12.66 2.75
N GLN A 121 -16.09 11.46 3.10
CA GLN A 121 -16.15 10.92 4.45
C GLN A 121 -15.02 9.92 4.81
N ASP A 122 -13.98 9.77 4.00
CA ASP A 122 -12.87 8.82 4.31
C ASP A 122 -12.13 9.15 5.61
N SER A 123 -12.18 10.42 6.03
CA SER A 123 -11.66 10.82 7.34
C SER A 123 -12.38 10.11 8.49
N GLN A 124 -13.68 9.78 8.33
CA GLN A 124 -14.48 9.11 9.36
C GLN A 124 -14.19 7.61 9.41
N SER A 125 -14.13 6.94 8.26
CA SER A 125 -13.77 5.51 8.19
C SER A 125 -12.35 5.28 8.73
N THR A 126 -11.42 6.17 8.39
CA THR A 126 -10.06 6.12 8.93
C THR A 126 -10.03 6.30 10.44
N LYS A 127 -10.83 7.25 10.98
CA LYS A 127 -10.95 7.43 12.44
C LYS A 127 -11.51 6.20 13.13
N GLU A 128 -12.56 5.59 12.59
CA GLU A 128 -13.14 4.36 13.14
C GLU A 128 -12.14 3.20 13.13
N TRP A 129 -11.38 3.06 12.04
CA TRP A 129 -10.32 2.07 11.96
C TRP A 129 -9.21 2.33 12.99
N VAL A 130 -8.80 3.59 13.17
CA VAL A 130 -7.85 4.01 14.21
C VAL A 130 -8.35 3.69 15.61
N GLU A 131 -9.64 3.90 15.91
CA GLU A 131 -10.21 3.50 17.19
C GLU A 131 -10.15 1.98 17.39
N ASN A 132 -10.40 1.20 16.35
CA ASN A 132 -10.29 -0.26 16.41
C ASN A 132 -8.84 -0.71 16.64
N LEU A 133 -7.87 -0.09 15.97
CA LEU A 133 -6.44 -0.31 16.22
C LEU A 133 -6.06 0.06 17.66
N ARG A 134 -6.59 1.18 18.18
CA ARG A 134 -6.36 1.59 19.57
C ARG A 134 -6.93 0.58 20.56
N LYS A 135 -8.17 0.09 20.34
CA LYS A 135 -8.80 -0.95 21.18
C LYS A 135 -8.00 -2.25 21.21
N ARG A 136 -7.37 -2.62 20.09
CA ARG A 136 -6.46 -3.76 20.00
C ARG A 136 -5.07 -3.50 20.58
N GLY A 137 -4.79 -2.25 20.95
CA GLY A 137 -3.47 -1.80 21.37
C GLY A 137 -2.45 -1.93 20.25
N GLU A 138 -2.82 -1.74 18.99
CA GLU A 138 -1.93 -1.85 17.81
C GLU A 138 -1.59 -0.49 17.19
N LEU A 139 -2.14 0.60 17.74
CA LEU A 139 -1.88 1.95 17.27
C LEU A 139 -0.64 2.54 17.97
N LEU A 140 0.34 3.00 17.19
CA LEU A 140 1.51 3.74 17.70
C LEU A 140 1.25 5.25 17.67
N GLY A 141 0.63 5.75 16.60
CA GLY A 141 0.34 7.17 16.44
C GLY A 141 -0.60 7.43 15.27
N PHE A 142 -1.39 8.50 15.36
CA PHE A 142 -2.31 8.93 14.32
C PHE A 142 -2.40 10.46 14.28
N LYS A 143 -2.37 11.03 13.08
CA LYS A 143 -2.68 12.42 12.77
C LYS A 143 -3.53 12.45 11.50
N GLY A 144 -4.77 12.91 11.60
CA GLY A 144 -5.58 13.25 10.43
C GLY A 144 -5.09 14.54 9.76
N SER A 145 -5.38 14.70 8.48
CA SER A 145 -5.02 15.92 7.73
C SER A 145 -5.67 17.20 8.26
N ASN A 146 -6.80 17.08 8.97
CA ASN A 146 -7.52 18.20 9.58
C ASN A 146 -7.25 18.35 11.09
N ASP A 147 -6.40 17.51 11.68
CA ASP A 147 -6.11 17.57 13.11
C ASP A 147 -5.05 18.64 13.39
N THR A 148 -5.12 19.27 14.56
CA THR A 148 -4.11 20.24 14.97
C THR A 148 -2.77 19.55 15.17
N THR A 149 -1.76 20.02 14.42
CA THR A 149 -0.38 19.60 14.59
C THR A 149 0.10 19.97 15.99
N ARG A 150 0.71 19.02 16.72
CA ARG A 150 1.38 19.36 17.99
C ARG A 150 2.51 20.35 17.72
N ALA A 151 2.67 21.34 18.59
CA ALA A 151 3.66 22.41 18.43
C ALA A 151 5.11 21.91 18.37
N ASP A 152 5.39 20.72 18.92
CA ASP A 152 6.69 20.06 18.89
C ASP A 152 6.92 19.18 17.65
N SER A 153 5.88 18.91 16.85
CA SER A 153 6.02 18.08 15.67
C SER A 153 6.43 18.90 14.44
N SER A 154 7.37 18.37 13.66
CA SER A 154 7.82 18.94 12.38
C SER A 154 6.91 18.57 11.20
N LEU A 155 5.70 18.09 11.48
CA LEU A 155 4.72 17.68 10.46
C LEU A 155 4.02 18.91 9.87
N ALA A 156 3.77 18.91 8.56
CA ALA A 156 2.98 19.98 7.96
C ALA A 156 1.52 19.90 8.46
N PRO A 157 0.81 21.05 8.54
CA PRO A 157 -0.57 21.10 9.05
C PRO A 157 -1.52 20.13 8.36
N ASP A 158 -1.37 19.93 7.05
CA ASP A 158 -2.19 19.10 6.18
C ASP A 158 -1.72 17.63 6.09
N THR A 159 -0.60 17.27 6.73
CA THR A 159 -0.06 15.91 6.65
C THR A 159 -0.96 14.90 7.33
N PHE A 160 -1.32 13.84 6.61
CA PHE A 160 -1.87 12.62 7.18
C PHE A 160 -0.74 11.69 7.62
N ALA A 161 -0.81 11.16 8.84
CA ALA A 161 0.14 10.17 9.33
C ALA A 161 -0.57 9.08 10.13
N LEU A 162 -0.28 7.82 9.81
CA LEU A 162 -0.75 6.67 10.56
C LEU A 162 0.45 5.74 10.83
N CYS A 163 0.72 5.51 12.11
CA CYS A 163 1.77 4.62 12.57
C CYS A 163 1.11 3.44 13.30
N VAL A 164 1.23 2.25 12.72
CA VAL A 164 0.71 1.01 13.30
C VAL A 164 1.87 0.16 13.78
N GLN A 165 1.73 -0.40 14.98
CA GLN A 165 2.66 -1.39 15.53
C GLN A 165 1.87 -2.56 16.10
N THR A 166 1.87 -3.66 15.36
CA THR A 166 1.21 -4.90 15.77
C THR A 166 1.86 -5.51 17.02
N LYS A 167 1.12 -6.38 17.72
CA LYS A 167 1.65 -7.14 18.86
C LYS A 167 2.93 -7.91 18.49
N TYR A 168 2.96 -8.56 17.33
CA TYR A 168 4.14 -9.26 16.85
C TYR A 168 5.34 -8.32 16.66
N GLN A 169 5.14 -7.14 16.06
CA GLN A 169 6.21 -6.15 15.91
C GLN A 169 6.74 -5.66 17.26
N ARG A 170 5.87 -5.49 18.27
CA ARG A 170 6.31 -5.18 19.64
C ARG A 170 7.11 -6.30 20.27
N GLU A 171 6.66 -7.54 20.16
CA GLU A 171 7.37 -8.70 20.69
C GLU A 171 8.74 -8.86 20.02
N CYS A 172 8.81 -8.69 18.69
CA CYS A 172 10.07 -8.65 17.96
C CYS A 172 10.95 -7.47 18.40
N TRP A 173 10.37 -6.31 18.69
CA TRP A 173 11.11 -5.17 19.21
C TRP A 173 11.71 -5.45 20.59
N THR A 174 10.91 -5.97 21.53
CA THR A 174 11.40 -6.36 22.85
C THR A 174 12.47 -7.45 22.76
N LYS A 175 12.32 -8.41 21.85
CA LYS A 175 13.22 -9.55 21.71
C LYS A 175 14.51 -9.23 20.95
N TRP A 176 14.45 -8.36 19.95
CA TRP A 176 15.54 -8.14 18.98
C TRP A 176 15.84 -6.66 18.71
N GLY A 177 14.90 -5.77 19.01
CA GLY A 177 14.84 -4.39 18.52
C GLY A 177 15.76 -3.37 19.19
N GLY A 178 16.54 -3.76 20.21
CA GLY A 178 17.43 -2.85 20.94
C GLY A 178 18.46 -2.09 20.08
N LYS A 179 18.57 -2.39 18.77
CA LYS A 179 19.47 -1.69 17.82
C LYS A 179 18.82 -1.26 16.50
N PHE A 180 17.62 -1.73 16.14
CA PHE A 180 17.06 -1.47 14.80
C PHE A 180 15.53 -1.59 14.76
N SER A 181 14.86 -0.55 14.25
CA SER A 181 13.44 -0.57 13.89
C SER A 181 13.33 -0.37 12.38
N GLY A 182 12.70 -1.32 11.69
CA GLY A 182 12.34 -1.18 10.29
C GLY A 182 10.92 -0.65 10.19
N LEU A 183 10.75 0.55 9.64
CA LEU A 183 9.44 1.07 9.29
C LEU A 183 9.23 0.84 7.81
N ASP A 184 8.25 0.00 7.51
CA ASP A 184 7.76 -0.19 6.16
C ASP A 184 6.74 0.90 5.88
N ALA A 185 7.08 1.83 4.99
CA ALA A 185 6.15 2.84 4.53
C ALA A 185 5.76 2.52 3.10
N THR A 186 4.52 2.07 2.97
CA THR A 186 3.89 1.86 1.68
C THR A 186 3.53 3.23 1.09
N HIS A 187 4.40 3.76 0.24
CA HIS A 187 4.09 4.93 -0.60
C HIS A 187 3.41 4.46 -1.86
N ASN A 188 2.08 4.39 -1.88
CA ASN A 188 1.37 4.20 -3.15
C ASN A 188 -0.13 4.50 -3.08
N THR A 189 -0.52 5.65 -2.55
CA THR A 189 -1.91 6.13 -2.74
C THR A 189 -1.91 7.65 -2.92
N THR A 190 -1.61 8.08 -4.14
CA THR A 190 -2.01 9.39 -4.69
C THR A 190 -3.01 9.16 -5.80
#